data_AF-G7L741-F1
#
_entry.id   AF-G7L741-F1
#
_cell.length_a   1.000
_cell.length_b   1.000
_cell.length_c   1.000
_cell.angle_alpha   90.00
_cell.angle_beta   90.00
_cell.angle_gamma   90.00
#
_symmetry.space_group_name_H-M   'P 1'
#
loop_
_entity.id
_entity.type
_entity.pdbx_description
1 polymer ?
#
loop_
_entity_poly.entity_id
_entity_poly.type
_entity_poly.pdbx_seq_one_letter_code
_entity_poly.pdbx_strand_id
1 'polypeptide(L)'
;MFLLKCVSKLMLKSGKIVARLQEERGTMQEERDTIQEKHDTMQTDKWIGEINLSLQIMPSWTELNQQSLEDVDAFKQEDEGVNMTGKTFQKNGVKRRAGDSSPEERANATQVQGTYLPIVREKPSVELVKVTDEMKAFKAYYKLRLECQIKESR
;
A
#
# COMPACT_ATOMS: atom_id res chain seq x y z
N MET A 1 -79.84 20.39 28.67
CA MET A 1 -79.09 20.85 27.48
C MET A 1 -77.67 21.36 27.76
N PHE A 2 -77.32 21.82 28.98
CA PHE A 2 -75.97 22.35 29.27
C PHE A 2 -74.86 21.29 29.28
N LEU A 3 -75.11 20.11 29.84
CA LEU A 3 -74.11 19.04 29.94
C LEU A 3 -73.63 18.55 28.56
N LEU A 4 -74.53 18.43 27.58
CA LEU A 4 -74.18 17.99 26.22
C LEU A 4 -73.25 18.99 25.50
N LYS A 5 -73.47 20.29 25.71
CA LYS A 5 -72.61 21.37 25.17
C LYS A 5 -71.23 21.38 25.84
N CYS A 6 -71.15 21.09 27.13
CA CYS A 6 -69.87 20.96 27.84
C CYS A 6 -69.04 19.78 27.33
N VAL A 7 -69.63 18.59 27.18
CA VAL A 7 -68.92 17.40 26.69
C VAL A 7 -68.39 17.61 25.27
N SER A 8 -69.20 18.20 24.37
CA SER A 8 -68.79 18.51 23.01
C SER A 8 -67.61 19.49 22.95
N LYS A 9 -67.62 20.52 23.81
CA LYS A 9 -66.52 21.51 23.90
C LYS A 9 -65.24 20.91 24.48
N LEU A 10 -65.36 19.94 25.38
CA LEU A 10 -64.23 19.18 25.93
C LEU A 10 -63.58 18.29 24.86
N MET A 11 -64.39 17.56 24.08
CA MET A 11 -63.92 16.69 22.99
C MET A 11 -63.24 17.47 21.85
N LEU A 12 -63.75 18.66 21.53
CA LEU A 12 -63.11 19.53 20.54
C LEU A 12 -61.76 20.06 21.04
N LYS A 13 -61.64 20.32 22.36
CA LYS A 13 -60.42 20.83 22.97
C LYS A 13 -59.36 19.73 23.07
N SER A 14 -59.74 18.50 23.41
CA SER A 14 -58.82 17.35 23.42
C SER A 14 -58.37 16.97 22.01
N GLY A 15 -59.27 17.00 21.00
CA GLY A 15 -58.89 16.75 19.61
C GLY A 15 -57.85 17.73 19.06
N LYS A 16 -57.95 19.03 19.38
CA LYS A 16 -56.95 20.04 19.00
C LYS A 16 -55.59 19.84 19.67
N ILE A 17 -55.59 19.36 20.92
CA ILE A 17 -54.35 19.05 21.64
C ILE A 17 -53.65 17.85 21.00
N VAL A 18 -54.41 16.79 20.67
CA VAL A 18 -53.85 15.60 20.02
C VAL A 18 -53.27 15.92 18.63
N ALA A 19 -53.96 16.74 17.84
CA ALA A 19 -53.45 17.17 16.53
C ALA A 19 -52.14 17.96 16.63
N ARG A 20 -52.04 18.90 17.59
CA ARG A 20 -50.81 19.67 17.80
C ARG A 20 -49.65 18.78 18.27
N LEU A 21 -49.92 17.80 19.15
CA LEU A 21 -48.90 16.84 19.60
C LEU A 21 -48.42 15.91 18.47
N GLN A 22 -49.27 15.58 17.50
CA GLN A 22 -48.87 14.77 16.35
C GLN A 22 -47.99 15.58 15.38
N GLU A 23 -48.28 16.86 15.18
CA GLU A 23 -47.47 17.78 14.38
C GLU A 23 -46.09 18.05 15.02
N GLU A 24 -46.06 18.28 16.33
CA GLU A 24 -44.81 18.40 17.11
C GLU A 24 -44.00 17.10 17.09
N ARG A 25 -44.64 15.93 17.10
CA ARG A 25 -43.96 14.64 16.97
C ARG A 25 -43.39 14.42 15.55
N GLY A 26 -44.07 14.92 14.53
CA GLY A 26 -43.60 14.85 13.14
C GLY A 26 -42.35 15.70 12.91
N THR A 27 -42.36 16.95 13.38
CA THR A 27 -41.20 17.87 13.29
C THR A 27 -39.99 17.35 14.04
N MET A 28 -40.18 16.82 15.26
CA MET A 28 -39.10 16.19 16.04
C MET A 28 -38.50 14.94 15.38
N GLN A 29 -39.29 14.22 14.58
CA GLN A 29 -38.79 13.06 13.85
C GLN A 29 -37.96 13.48 12.63
N GLU A 30 -38.40 14.50 11.90
CA GLU A 30 -37.67 15.06 10.76
C GLU A 30 -36.34 15.69 11.19
N GLU A 31 -36.30 16.37 12.35
CA GLU A 31 -35.06 16.85 12.97
C GLU A 31 -34.11 15.70 13.34
N ARG A 32 -34.63 14.58 13.85
CA ARG A 32 -33.81 13.40 14.15
C ARG A 32 -33.20 12.81 12.87
N ASP A 33 -33.99 12.69 11.82
CA ASP A 33 -33.57 12.08 10.56
C ASP A 33 -32.50 12.94 9.86
N THR A 34 -32.65 14.27 9.88
CA THR A 34 -31.63 15.20 9.35
C THR A 34 -30.32 15.21 10.15
N ILE A 35 -30.37 15.01 11.48
CA ILE A 35 -29.16 14.87 12.31
C ILE A 35 -28.44 13.55 11.99
N GLN A 36 -29.20 12.47 11.78
CA GLN A 36 -28.63 11.17 11.43
C GLN A 36 -27.94 11.22 10.07
N GLU A 37 -28.56 11.84 9.07
CA GLU A 37 -27.97 12.02 7.74
C GLU A 37 -26.67 12.86 7.79
N LYS A 38 -26.64 13.92 8.61
CA LYS A 38 -25.43 14.71 8.86
C LYS A 38 -24.32 13.89 9.53
N HIS A 39 -24.67 13.04 10.48
CA HIS A 39 -23.70 12.16 11.14
C HIS A 39 -23.12 11.15 10.15
N ASP A 40 -23.96 10.56 9.29
CA ASP A 40 -23.54 9.55 8.32
C ASP A 40 -22.66 10.16 7.21
N THR A 41 -22.99 11.36 6.74
CA THR A 41 -22.16 12.11 5.78
C THR A 41 -20.80 12.53 6.38
N MET A 42 -20.77 12.94 7.65
CA MET A 42 -19.51 13.21 8.35
C MET A 42 -18.66 11.95 8.52
N GLN A 43 -19.27 10.79 8.75
CA GLN A 43 -18.55 9.50 8.80
C GLN A 43 -17.99 9.12 7.44
N THR A 44 -18.73 9.34 6.34
CA THR A 44 -18.22 9.06 4.99
C THR A 44 -17.07 9.98 4.63
N ASP A 45 -17.12 11.27 4.97
CA ASP A 45 -16.03 12.21 4.67
C ASP A 45 -14.76 11.89 5.47
N LYS A 46 -14.92 11.49 6.74
CA LYS A 46 -13.81 11.01 7.56
C LYS A 46 -13.18 9.74 6.98
N TRP A 47 -14.01 8.78 6.58
CA TRP A 47 -13.57 7.53 5.99
C TRP A 47 -12.85 7.74 4.64
N ILE A 48 -13.36 8.65 3.81
CA ILE A 48 -12.69 9.07 2.55
C ILE A 48 -11.32 9.71 2.84
N GLY A 49 -11.22 10.54 3.90
CA GLY A 49 -9.96 11.12 4.34
C GLY A 49 -8.93 10.08 4.79
N GLU A 50 -9.36 9.08 5.55
CA GLU A 50 -8.51 7.97 6.01
C GLU A 50 -8.01 7.09 4.85
N ILE A 51 -8.85 6.86 3.83
CA ILE A 51 -8.45 6.15 2.61
C ILE A 51 -7.41 6.95 1.82
N ASN A 52 -7.64 8.25 1.61
CA ASN A 52 -6.72 9.10 0.87
C ASN A 52 -5.35 9.22 1.55
N LEU A 53 -5.33 9.31 2.88
CA LEU A 53 -4.09 9.30 3.66
C LEU A 53 -3.37 7.95 3.55
N SER A 54 -4.11 6.84 3.54
CA SER A 54 -3.55 5.50 3.35
C SER A 54 -2.96 5.32 1.95
N LEU A 55 -3.60 5.87 0.91
CA LEU A 55 -3.10 5.88 -0.46
C LEU A 55 -1.86 6.76 -0.65
N GLN A 56 -1.69 7.83 0.15
CA GLN A 56 -0.47 8.66 0.15
C GLN A 56 0.71 8.04 0.89
N ILE A 57 0.46 7.16 1.87
CA ILE A 57 1.50 6.54 2.70
C ILE A 57 1.92 5.15 2.18
N MET A 58 1.09 4.50 1.35
CA MET A 58 1.50 3.27 0.69
C MET A 58 2.45 3.60 -0.46
N PRO A 59 3.69 3.05 -0.47
CA PRO A 59 4.46 3.02 -1.71
C PRO A 59 3.59 2.31 -2.73
N SER A 60 3.45 2.92 -3.90
CA SER A 60 2.69 2.36 -5.00
C SER A 60 3.15 0.90 -5.16
N TRP A 61 2.22 -0.05 -5.32
CA TRP A 61 2.55 -1.49 -5.45
C TRP A 61 3.61 -1.76 -6.54
N THR A 62 3.82 -0.79 -7.42
CA THR A 62 4.88 -0.64 -8.41
C THR A 62 6.30 -0.44 -7.84
N GLU A 63 6.51 0.28 -6.74
CA GLU A 63 7.85 0.51 -6.15
C GLU A 63 8.44 -0.76 -5.52
N LEU A 64 7.61 -1.57 -4.85
CA LEU A 64 8.04 -2.87 -4.32
C LEU A 64 8.34 -3.89 -5.42
N ASN A 65 7.76 -3.71 -6.60
CA ASN A 65 8.01 -4.55 -7.78
C ASN A 65 9.24 -4.08 -8.59
N GLN A 66 9.67 -2.83 -8.38
CA GLN A 66 10.82 -2.23 -9.05
C GLN A 66 12.15 -2.83 -8.55
N GLN A 67 12.28 -3.00 -7.23
CA GLN A 67 13.48 -3.59 -6.61
C GLN A 67 13.73 -5.03 -7.08
N SER A 68 12.67 -5.83 -7.22
CA SER A 68 12.77 -7.21 -7.69
C SER A 68 13.12 -7.33 -9.18
N LEU A 69 12.83 -6.31 -9.99
CA LEU A 69 13.17 -6.31 -11.42
C LEU A 69 14.66 -6.02 -11.63
N GLU A 70 15.22 -5.09 -10.87
CA GLU A 70 16.67 -4.79 -10.87
C GLU A 70 17.49 -6.03 -10.47
N ASP A 71 17.05 -6.73 -9.42
CA ASP A 71 17.68 -7.99 -8.98
C ASP A 71 17.63 -9.05 -10.09
N VAL A 72 16.46 -9.22 -10.75
CA VAL A 72 16.28 -10.19 -11.84
C VAL A 72 17.17 -9.87 -13.04
N ASP A 73 17.36 -8.59 -13.38
CA ASP A 73 18.20 -8.19 -14.50
C ASP A 73 19.70 -8.34 -14.17
N ALA A 74 20.11 -8.12 -12.92
CA ALA A 74 21.46 -8.45 -12.45
C ALA A 74 21.73 -9.97 -12.55
N PHE A 75 20.78 -10.81 -12.12
CA PHE A 75 20.89 -12.27 -12.25
C PHE A 75 20.99 -12.75 -13.70
N LYS A 76 20.26 -12.14 -14.64
CA LYS A 76 20.37 -12.49 -16.07
C LYS A 76 21.74 -12.16 -16.63
N GLN A 77 22.30 -10.99 -16.28
CA GLN A 77 23.65 -10.61 -16.70
C GLN A 77 24.72 -11.56 -16.17
N GLU A 78 24.57 -12.02 -14.91
CA GLU A 78 25.45 -13.04 -14.34
C GLU A 78 25.34 -14.38 -15.07
N ASP A 79 24.11 -14.84 -15.35
CA ASP A 79 23.88 -16.11 -16.06
C ASP A 79 24.41 -16.07 -17.50
N GLU A 80 24.23 -14.95 -18.21
CA GLU A 80 24.85 -14.73 -19.53
C GLU A 80 26.38 -14.76 -19.45
N GLY A 81 26.99 -14.16 -18.42
CA GLY A 81 28.43 -14.23 -18.17
C GLY A 81 28.93 -15.64 -17.84
N VAL A 82 28.15 -16.42 -17.10
CA VAL A 82 28.42 -17.84 -16.80
C VAL A 82 28.34 -18.68 -18.07
N ASN A 83 27.27 -18.50 -18.86
CA ASN A 83 27.02 -19.27 -20.09
C ASN A 83 28.06 -18.98 -21.19
N MET A 84 28.56 -17.74 -21.26
CA MET A 84 29.65 -17.36 -22.18
C MET A 84 31.00 -18.01 -21.81
N THR A 85 31.24 -18.24 -20.52
CA THR A 85 32.51 -18.79 -20.02
C THR A 85 32.48 -20.32 -19.87
N GLY A 86 31.29 -20.87 -19.63
CA GLY A 86 31.05 -22.30 -19.48
C GLY A 86 31.21 -23.05 -20.79
N LYS A 87 32.19 -23.96 -20.85
CA LYS A 87 32.37 -24.87 -21.98
C LYS A 87 31.57 -26.14 -21.76
N THR A 88 30.60 -26.40 -22.63
CA THR A 88 29.79 -27.62 -22.67
C THR A 88 30.47 -28.67 -23.56
N PHE A 89 30.69 -29.86 -23.02
CA PHE A 89 31.30 -30.97 -23.74
C PHE A 89 30.29 -32.08 -24.02
N GLN A 90 30.41 -32.69 -25.20
CA GLN A 90 29.65 -33.86 -25.57
C GLN A 90 29.85 -34.99 -24.56
N LYS A 91 28.74 -35.59 -24.12
CA LYS A 91 28.77 -36.84 -23.36
C LYS A 91 29.02 -37.99 -24.33
N ASN A 92 30.23 -38.56 -24.27
CA ASN A 92 30.70 -39.77 -24.95
C ASN A 92 30.21 -39.99 -26.40
N GLY A 93 30.97 -39.48 -27.39
CA GLY A 93 30.88 -39.92 -28.80
C GLY A 93 29.55 -39.68 -29.53
N VAL A 94 28.57 -39.03 -28.91
CA VAL A 94 27.30 -38.66 -29.54
C VAL A 94 27.50 -37.45 -30.46
N LYS A 95 26.78 -37.40 -31.60
CA LYS A 95 26.82 -36.30 -32.59
C LYS A 95 26.66 -34.93 -31.90
N ARG A 96 27.51 -33.95 -32.31
CA ARG A 96 27.46 -32.54 -31.89
C ARG A 96 26.05 -31.97 -31.94
N ARG A 97 25.61 -31.35 -30.84
CA ARG A 97 24.38 -30.56 -30.77
C ARG A 97 24.69 -29.07 -30.90
N ALA A 98 23.67 -28.26 -31.19
CA ALA A 98 23.79 -26.81 -31.19
C ALA A 98 24.11 -26.36 -29.75
N GLY A 99 25.33 -25.86 -29.53
CA GLY A 99 25.83 -25.42 -28.23
C GLY A 99 27.01 -26.20 -27.67
N ASP A 100 27.59 -27.19 -28.36
CA ASP A 100 28.82 -27.88 -27.92
C ASP A 100 30.10 -27.14 -28.40
N SER A 101 31.12 -27.04 -27.54
CA SER A 101 32.41 -26.42 -27.87
C SER A 101 33.20 -27.15 -28.97
N SER A 102 34.02 -26.40 -29.71
CA SER A 102 34.86 -26.95 -30.80
C SER A 102 35.99 -27.83 -30.25
N PRO A 103 36.53 -28.78 -31.04
CA PRO A 103 37.62 -29.65 -30.57
C PRO A 103 38.90 -28.86 -30.22
N GLU A 104 39.13 -27.69 -30.82
CA GLU A 104 40.26 -26.81 -30.51
C GLU A 104 40.08 -26.12 -29.14
N GLU A 105 38.85 -25.67 -28.83
CA GLU A 105 38.52 -25.06 -27.54
C GLU A 105 38.55 -26.07 -26.39
N ARG A 106 38.31 -27.35 -26.68
CA ARG A 106 38.40 -28.47 -25.75
C ARG A 106 39.83 -28.76 -25.32
N ALA A 107 40.78 -28.70 -26.25
CA ALA A 107 42.19 -28.93 -25.93
C ALA A 107 42.76 -27.84 -25.00
N ASN A 108 42.25 -26.61 -25.12
CA ASN A 108 42.65 -25.47 -24.30
C ASN A 108 41.82 -25.30 -23.01
N ALA A 109 40.86 -26.18 -22.73
CA ALA A 109 40.00 -26.08 -21.56
C ALA A 109 40.73 -26.58 -20.30
N THR A 110 41.09 -25.65 -19.41
CA THR A 110 41.69 -25.96 -18.10
C THR A 110 40.64 -25.82 -17.00
N GLN A 111 40.69 -26.69 -16.00
CA GLN A 111 39.80 -26.60 -14.84
C GLN A 111 40.14 -25.36 -14.01
N VAL A 112 39.17 -24.46 -13.84
CA VAL A 112 39.29 -23.34 -12.90
C VAL A 112 39.22 -23.91 -11.48
N GLN A 113 40.28 -23.71 -10.69
CA GLN A 113 40.32 -24.09 -9.28
C GLN A 113 39.97 -22.87 -8.43
N GLY A 114 38.79 -22.88 -7.80
CA GLY A 114 38.31 -21.78 -6.94
C GLY A 114 36.80 -21.54 -7.06
N THR A 115 36.28 -20.61 -6.26
CA THR A 115 34.88 -20.16 -6.35
C THR A 115 34.70 -19.33 -7.62
N TYR A 116 33.77 -19.76 -8.47
CA TYR A 116 33.42 -19.04 -9.69
C TYR A 116 32.55 -17.83 -9.33
N LEU A 117 32.94 -16.63 -9.79
CA LEU A 117 32.26 -15.34 -9.55
C LEU A 117 31.87 -15.10 -8.07
N PRO A 118 32.81 -14.70 -7.20
CA PRO A 118 32.51 -14.46 -5.79
C PRO A 118 31.55 -13.27 -5.64
N ILE A 119 30.49 -13.46 -4.83
CA ILE A 119 29.52 -12.41 -4.51
C ILE A 119 30.21 -11.34 -3.65
N VAL A 120 30.68 -10.28 -4.31
CA VAL A 120 31.28 -9.11 -3.64
C VAL A 120 30.16 -8.11 -3.38
N ARG A 121 29.87 -7.87 -2.10
CA ARG A 121 28.96 -6.79 -1.70
C ARG A 121 29.71 -5.48 -1.79
N GLU A 122 29.51 -4.74 -2.86
CA GLU A 122 30.01 -3.38 -2.99
C GLU A 122 29.38 -2.52 -1.88
N LYS A 123 30.23 -1.91 -1.04
CA LYS A 123 29.74 -0.98 -0.02
C LYS A 123 29.32 0.30 -0.75
N PRO A 124 28.09 0.81 -0.54
CA PRO A 124 27.67 2.04 -1.18
C PRO A 124 28.64 3.16 -0.77
N SER A 125 29.24 3.82 -1.76
CA SER A 125 30.14 4.94 -1.54
C SER A 125 29.30 6.12 -1.04
N VAL A 126 29.48 6.49 0.22
CA VAL A 126 28.84 7.68 0.79
C VAL A 126 29.64 8.89 0.34
N GLU A 127 29.12 9.64 -0.63
CA GLU A 127 29.67 10.93 -0.99
C GLU A 127 29.37 11.95 0.12
N LEU A 128 30.39 12.70 0.53
CA LEU A 128 30.25 13.75 1.55
C LEU A 128 29.57 14.98 0.93
N VAL A 129 28.24 14.95 0.90
CA VAL A 129 27.42 16.05 0.42
C VAL A 129 27.29 17.13 1.50
N LYS A 130 27.44 18.40 1.11
CA LYS A 130 27.19 19.54 2.01
C LYS A 130 25.72 19.53 2.41
N VAL A 131 25.46 19.56 3.72
CA VAL A 131 24.10 19.54 4.25
C VAL A 131 23.31 20.73 3.72
N THR A 132 22.30 20.45 2.88
CA THR A 132 21.38 21.45 2.35
C THR A 132 20.40 21.89 3.43
N ASP A 133 19.81 23.07 3.28
CA ASP A 133 18.90 23.60 4.31
C ASP A 133 17.61 22.79 4.42
N GLU A 134 17.20 22.10 3.35
CA GLU A 134 16.12 21.11 3.35
C GLU A 134 16.46 19.90 4.24
N MET A 135 17.71 19.40 4.20
CA MET A 135 18.17 18.31 5.08
C MET A 135 18.22 18.72 6.56
N LYS A 136 18.43 20.01 6.86
CA LYS A 136 18.40 20.54 8.24
C LYS A 136 16.97 20.74 8.75
N ALA A 137 16.07 21.18 7.87
CA ALA A 137 14.66 21.33 8.19
C ALA A 137 13.99 19.97 8.42
N PHE A 138 14.55 18.89 7.85
CA PHE A 138 14.09 17.53 8.08
C PHE A 138 14.38 17.06 9.51
N LYS A 139 13.35 17.10 10.37
CA LYS A 139 13.40 16.63 11.76
C LYS A 139 13.42 15.09 11.83
N ALA A 140 14.54 14.47 11.44
CA ALA A 140 14.69 13.02 11.32
C ALA A 140 14.27 12.24 12.57
N TYR A 141 14.64 12.73 13.77
CA TYR A 141 14.29 12.08 15.03
C TYR A 141 12.78 12.03 15.27
N TYR A 142 12.06 13.10 14.89
CA TYR A 142 10.61 13.15 15.04
C TYR A 142 9.92 12.13 14.12
N LYS A 143 10.41 12.00 12.87
CA LYS A 143 9.91 11.02 11.91
C LYS A 143 10.12 9.58 12.37
N LEU A 144 11.33 9.23 12.84
CA LEU A 144 11.62 7.89 13.37
C LEU A 144 10.71 7.53 14.55
N ARG A 145 10.43 8.49 15.45
CA ARG A 145 9.56 8.25 16.59
C ARG A 145 8.13 7.93 16.17
N LEU A 146 7.58 8.63 15.17
CA LEU A 146 6.25 8.36 14.64
C LEU A 146 6.18 6.97 13.99
N GLU A 147 7.19 6.59 13.20
CA GLU A 147 7.22 5.27 12.55
C GLU A 147 7.37 4.12 13.56
N CYS A 148 8.16 4.32 14.62
CA CYS A 148 8.25 3.37 15.73
C CYS A 148 6.88 3.19 16.42
N GLN A 149 6.17 4.28 16.72
CA GLN A 149 4.84 4.22 17.33
C GLN A 149 3.82 3.52 16.42
N ILE A 150 3.85 3.79 15.11
CA ILE A 150 2.95 3.18 14.13
C ILE A 150 3.22 1.67 14.00
N LYS A 151 4.50 1.25 14.00
CA LYS A 151 4.86 -0.18 13.97
C LYS A 151 4.42 -0.92 15.22
N GLU A 152 4.50 -0.28 16.39
CA GLU A 152 4.17 -0.90 17.67
C GLU A 152 2.64 -1.02 17.88
N SER A 153 1.86 -0.21 17.17
CA SER A 153 0.39 -0.29 17.16
C SER A 153 -0.20 -1.30 16.16
N ARG A 154 0.63 -2.02 15.39
CA ARG A 154 0.21 -2.92 14.30
C ARG A 154 0.50 -4.38 14.62
#